data_AF-A0A238WPQ1-F1
#
_entry.id   AF-A0A238WPQ1-F1
#
_cell.length_a   1.000
_cell.length_b   1.000
_cell.length_c   1.000
_cell.angle_alpha   90.00
_cell.angle_beta   90.00
_cell.angle_gamma   90.00
#
_symmetry.space_group_name_H-M   'P 1'
#
loop_
_entity.id
_entity.type
_entity.pdbx_description
1 polymer ?
#
loop_
_entity_poly.entity_id
_entity_poly.type
_entity_poly.pdbx_seq_one_letter_code
_entity_poly.pdbx_strand_id
1 'polypeptide(L)'
;MKTLALLLALLVPVLVTAGPAQAACYADYKAKQDGPLRLHYGVAEIRGACTVQAAKADLAPRLDSQGWTLLSVVSVFDETGLNKRKASAGQYFLRF
;
A
#
# COMPACT_ATOMS: atom_id res chain seq x y z
N MET A 1 25.44 -50.88 25.78
CA MET A 1 24.26 -50.55 26.61
C MET A 1 24.52 -49.17 27.18
N LYS A 2 23.98 -48.13 26.53
CA LYS A 2 22.74 -47.44 26.95
C LYS A 2 23.05 -46.59 28.19
N THR A 3 23.14 -45.27 28.13
CA THR A 3 22.25 -44.30 27.47
C THR A 3 23.00 -42.96 27.44
N LEU A 4 23.07 -42.30 26.27
CA LEU A 4 22.13 -41.23 25.92
C LEU A 4 22.11 -40.15 27.01
N ALA A 5 22.79 -39.04 26.78
CA ALA A 5 22.18 -37.86 26.16
C ALA A 5 21.75 -36.87 27.24
N LEU A 6 22.50 -35.80 27.41
CA LEU A 6 21.99 -34.50 27.85
C LEU A 6 22.85 -33.40 27.22
N LEU A 7 22.88 -33.37 25.89
CA LEU A 7 23.04 -32.11 25.16
C LEU A 7 21.72 -31.36 25.36
N LEU A 8 21.59 -30.59 26.46
CA LEU A 8 20.50 -29.65 26.63
C LEU A 8 20.69 -28.54 25.60
N ALA A 9 20.11 -28.78 24.42
CA ALA A 9 19.91 -27.77 23.40
C ALA A 9 19.07 -26.64 24.02
N LEU A 10 19.70 -25.49 24.22
CA LEU A 10 19.05 -24.26 24.62
C LEU A 10 18.21 -23.79 23.42
N LEU A 11 17.01 -24.34 23.28
CA LEU A 11 16.00 -23.90 22.31
C LEU A 11 15.54 -22.50 22.73
N VAL A 12 16.14 -21.47 22.14
CA VAL A 12 15.66 -20.09 22.20
C VAL A 12 14.34 -20.04 21.41
N PRO A 13 13.18 -19.76 22.05
CA PRO A 13 11.95 -19.58 21.30
C PRO A 13 12.07 -18.28 20.50
N VAL A 14 12.18 -18.40 19.18
CA VAL A 14 12.03 -17.27 18.26
C VAL A 14 10.57 -16.83 18.34
N LEU A 15 10.32 -15.76 19.09
CA LEU A 15 9.04 -15.05 19.10
C LEU A 15 8.85 -14.40 17.73
N VAL A 16 8.16 -15.11 16.83
CA VAL A 16 7.67 -14.51 15.59
C VAL A 16 6.55 -13.55 15.98
N THR A 17 6.85 -12.25 15.99
CA THR A 17 5.84 -11.20 16.12
C THR A 17 4.97 -11.22 14.86
N ALA A 18 3.84 -11.93 14.91
CA ALA A 18 2.80 -11.80 13.90
C ALA A 18 2.23 -10.38 13.98
N GLY A 19 2.67 -9.51 13.05
CA GLY A 19 2.08 -8.19 12.89
C GLY A 19 0.60 -8.30 12.46
N PRO A 20 -0.23 -7.28 12.74
CA PRO A 20 -1.62 -7.29 12.30
C PRO A 20 -1.70 -7.47 10.79
N ALA A 21 -2.39 -8.52 10.34
CA ALA A 21 -2.77 -8.69 8.95
C ALA A 21 -3.81 -7.61 8.58
N GLN A 22 -3.31 -6.44 8.18
CA GLN A 22 -4.16 -5.39 7.63
C GLN A 22 -4.61 -5.85 6.25
N ALA A 23 -5.92 -5.89 6.02
CA ALA A 23 -6.47 -6.11 4.68
C ALA A 23 -5.91 -5.03 3.74
N ALA A 24 -5.56 -5.42 2.51
CA ALA A 24 -5.05 -4.49 1.52
C ALA A 24 -6.06 -3.35 1.32
N CYS A 25 -5.60 -2.11 1.46
CA CYS A 25 -6.41 -0.92 1.27
C CYS A 25 -5.93 -0.17 0.04
N TYR A 26 -6.88 0.31 -0.75
CA TYR A 26 -6.62 1.04 -1.97
C TYR A 26 -7.29 2.41 -1.90
N ALA A 27 -6.70 3.36 -2.59
CA ALA A 27 -7.31 4.65 -2.83
C ALA A 27 -7.33 4.94 -4.32
N ASP A 28 -8.43 5.53 -4.76
CA ASP A 28 -8.46 6.20 -6.05
C ASP A 28 -8.30 7.70 -5.86
N TYR A 29 -7.57 8.32 -6.78
CA TYR A 29 -7.13 9.69 -6.62
C TYR A 29 -7.04 10.41 -7.96
N LYS A 30 -6.93 11.73 -7.88
CA LYS A 30 -6.64 12.61 -9.00
C LYS A 30 -5.31 13.30 -8.75
N ALA A 31 -4.47 13.38 -9.78
CA ALA A 31 -3.21 14.08 -9.72
C ALA A 31 -2.99 14.92 -10.98
N LYS A 32 -2.12 15.94 -10.85
CA LYS A 32 -1.71 16.81 -11.94
C LYS A 32 -0.20 16.90 -12.07
N GLN A 33 0.27 17.22 -13.26
CA GLN A 33 1.61 17.69 -13.53
C GLN A 33 1.49 19.03 -14.24
N ASP A 34 2.33 19.99 -13.88
CA ASP A 34 2.39 21.29 -14.54
C ASP A 34 3.55 21.32 -15.55
N GLY A 35 3.41 22.12 -16.62
CA GLY A 35 4.47 22.39 -17.61
C GLY A 35 4.99 21.18 -18.42
N PRO A 36 4.20 20.53 -19.32
CA PRO A 36 2.84 20.84 -19.74
C PRO A 36 1.77 20.30 -18.77
N LEU A 37 0.59 20.91 -18.75
CA LEU A 37 -0.51 20.45 -17.89
C LEU A 37 -0.94 19.03 -18.29
N ARG A 38 -0.78 18.09 -17.37
CA ARG A 38 -1.30 16.72 -17.47
C ARG A 38 -2.16 16.41 -16.26
N LEU A 39 -3.26 15.70 -16.49
CA LEU A 39 -4.15 15.22 -15.43
C LEU A 39 -4.27 13.71 -15.55
N HIS A 40 -4.40 13.04 -14.41
CA HIS A 40 -4.83 11.65 -14.42
C HIS A 40 -5.64 11.25 -13.20
N TYR A 41 -6.39 10.18 -13.40
CA TYR A 41 -6.98 9.37 -12.35
C TYR A 41 -6.07 8.15 -12.13
N GLY A 42 -5.87 7.76 -10.88
CA GLY A 42 -5.05 6.60 -10.52
C GLY A 42 -5.69 5.79 -9.41
N VAL A 43 -5.22 4.56 -9.27
CA VAL A 43 -5.53 3.68 -8.13
C VAL A 43 -4.21 3.24 -7.55
N ALA A 44 -4.05 3.30 -6.24
CA ALA A 44 -2.84 2.87 -5.57
C ALA A 44 -3.18 2.14 -4.29
N GLU A 45 -2.36 1.15 -3.94
CA GLU A 45 -2.38 0.54 -2.62
C GLU A 45 -1.80 1.54 -1.60
N ILE A 46 -2.48 1.67 -0.47
CA ILE A 46 -2.15 2.61 0.60
C ILE A 46 -1.49 1.86 1.75
N ARG A 47 -0.37 2.40 2.21
CA ARG A 47 0.31 1.92 3.41
C ARG A 47 -0.33 2.55 4.64
N GLY A 48 -0.80 1.71 5.56
CA GLY A 48 -1.38 2.14 6.84
C GLY A 48 -2.90 2.04 6.91
N ALA A 49 -3.52 2.88 7.74
CA ALA A 49 -4.96 2.80 8.00
C ALA A 49 -5.78 3.09 6.73
N CYS A 50 -6.88 2.36 6.53
CA CYS A 50 -7.74 2.54 5.36
C CYS A 50 -8.63 3.79 5.48
N THR A 51 -8.00 4.96 5.39
CA THR A 51 -8.62 6.26 5.57
C THR A 51 -8.12 7.23 4.51
N VAL A 52 -8.95 8.21 4.15
CA VAL A 52 -8.57 9.28 3.21
C VAL A 52 -7.34 10.05 3.70
N GLN A 53 -7.21 10.27 5.01
CA GLN A 53 -6.08 10.99 5.58
C GLN A 53 -4.77 10.22 5.41
N ALA A 54 -4.76 8.92 5.72
CA ALA A 54 -3.59 8.07 5.50
C ALA A 54 -3.23 7.97 4.00
N ALA A 55 -4.24 7.82 3.14
CA ALA A 55 -4.04 7.79 1.69
C ALA A 55 -3.38 9.08 1.17
N LYS A 56 -3.80 10.25 1.66
CA LYS A 56 -3.15 11.53 1.31
C LYS A 56 -1.69 11.57 1.77
N ALA A 57 -1.45 11.19 3.03
CA ALA A 57 -0.11 11.21 3.62
C ALA A 57 0.87 10.26 2.91
N ASP A 58 0.39 9.12 2.44
CA ASP A 58 1.20 8.12 1.73
C ASP A 58 1.37 8.49 0.23
N LEU A 59 0.30 8.88 -0.47
CA LEU A 59 0.36 9.15 -1.90
C LEU A 59 1.02 10.47 -2.28
N ALA A 60 0.86 11.53 -1.48
CA ALA A 60 1.42 12.83 -1.80
C ALA A 60 2.93 12.77 -2.07
N PRO A 61 3.79 12.23 -1.17
CA PRO A 61 5.23 12.15 -1.43
C PRO A 61 5.59 11.18 -2.57
N ARG A 62 4.86 10.07 -2.74
CA ARG A 62 5.10 9.10 -3.83
C ARG A 62 4.88 9.75 -5.20
N LEU A 63 3.77 10.47 -5.35
CA LEU A 63 3.43 11.19 -6.57
C LEU A 63 4.40 12.35 -6.82
N ASP A 64 4.70 13.14 -5.79
CA ASP A 64 5.58 14.30 -5.89
C ASP A 64 6.99 13.91 -6.35
N SER A 65 7.52 12.77 -5.88
CA SER A 65 8.81 12.23 -6.33
C SER A 65 8.88 11.93 -7.83
N GLN A 66 7.72 11.81 -8.49
CA GLN A 66 7.57 11.57 -9.92
C GLN A 66 7.03 12.81 -10.66
N GLY A 67 7.06 13.97 -10.00
CA GLY A 67 6.59 15.27 -10.50
C GLY A 67 5.07 15.44 -10.47
N TRP A 68 4.30 14.49 -9.93
CA TRP A 68 2.85 14.58 -9.84
C TRP A 68 2.40 15.22 -8.53
N THR A 69 1.55 16.23 -8.60
CA THR A 69 0.88 16.81 -7.44
C THR A 69 -0.46 16.10 -7.21
N LEU A 70 -0.64 15.52 -6.02
CA LEU A 70 -1.92 14.98 -5.58
C LEU A 70 -2.96 16.10 -5.45
N LEU A 71 -4.06 16.00 -6.19
CA LEU A 71 -5.17 16.96 -6.12
C LEU A 71 -6.21 16.53 -5.09
N SER A 72 -6.64 15.27 -5.17
CA SER A 72 -7.63 14.72 -4.24
C SER A 72 -7.55 13.21 -4.17
N VAL A 73 -7.93 12.67 -3.01
CA VAL A 73 -8.31 11.27 -2.86
C VAL A 73 -9.82 11.22 -3.02
N VAL A 74 -10.30 10.41 -3.97
CA VAL A 74 -11.72 10.29 -4.33
C VAL A 74 -12.42 9.35 -3.35
N SER A 75 -11.84 8.19 -3.10
CA SER A 75 -12.33 7.21 -2.12
C SER A 75 -11.21 6.30 -1.64
N VAL A 76 -11.47 5.60 -0.53
CA VAL A 76 -10.68 4.47 -0.05
C VAL A 76 -11.56 3.22 -0.04
N PHE A 77 -11.00 2.06 -0.37
CA PHE A 77 -11.74 0.82 -0.57
C PHE A 77 -10.84 -0.41 -0.44
N ASP A 78 -11.44 -1.59 -0.34
CA ASP A 78 -10.75 -2.88 -0.32
C ASP A 78 -10.51 -3.44 -1.75
N GLU A 79 -9.94 -4.63 -1.86
CA GLU A 79 -9.64 -5.26 -3.16
C GLU A 79 -10.86 -5.44 -4.08
N THR A 80 -12.08 -5.54 -3.53
CA THR A 80 -13.31 -5.73 -4.33
C THR A 80 -13.59 -4.53 -5.24
N GLY A 81 -13.08 -3.35 -4.84
CA GLY A 81 -13.24 -2.11 -5.58
C GLY A 81 -12.25 -1.90 -6.74
N LEU A 82 -11.28 -2.81 -6.95
CA LEU A 82 -10.23 -2.67 -7.96
C LEU A 82 -10.73 -2.84 -9.39
N ASN A 83 -11.47 -3.91 -9.65
CA ASN A 83 -11.86 -4.29 -11.01
C ASN A 83 -12.66 -3.18 -11.71
N LYS A 84 -13.58 -2.52 -10.99
CA LYS A 84 -14.39 -1.43 -11.54
C LYS A 84 -13.60 -0.15 -11.85
N ARG A 85 -12.37 -0.01 -11.37
CA ARG A 85 -11.53 1.21 -11.55
C ARG A 85 -10.33 1.01 -12.48
N LYS A 86 -10.00 -0.25 -12.81
CA LYS A 86 -8.83 -0.61 -13.63
C LYS A 86 -8.82 0.11 -14.97
N ALA A 87 -9.94 0.08 -15.70
CA ALA A 87 -10.04 0.74 -17.00
C ALA A 87 -9.88 2.26 -16.91
N SER A 88 -10.49 2.89 -15.90
CA SER A 88 -10.40 4.34 -15.70
C SER A 88 -9.00 4.81 -15.28
N ALA A 89 -8.29 4.01 -14.49
CA ALA A 89 -6.93 4.32 -14.04
C ALA A 89 -5.87 4.05 -15.11
N GLY A 90 -6.12 3.13 -16.05
CA GLY A 90 -5.23 2.83 -17.16
C GLY A 90 -3.80 2.55 -16.69
N GLN A 91 -2.82 3.29 -17.23
CA GLN A 91 -1.41 3.15 -16.87
C GLN A 91 -1.05 3.54 -15.43
N TYR A 92 -1.99 4.15 -14.68
CA TYR A 92 -1.82 4.57 -13.30
C TYR A 92 -2.56 3.64 -12.31
N PHE A 93 -3.02 2.48 -12.79
CA PHE A 93 -3.56 1.44 -11.94
C PHE A 93 -2.44 0.70 -11.20
N LEU A 94 -2.43 0.81 -9.88
CA LEU A 94 -1.44 0.23 -8.95
C LEU A 94 0.02 0.57 -9.27
N ARG A 95 0.24 1.71 -9.95
CA ARG A 95 1.58 2.14 -10.37
C ARG A 95 2.36 2.84 -9.27
N PHE A 96 1.68 3.71 -8.54
CA PHE A 96 2.31 4.57 -7.53
C PHE A 96 2.20 3.92 -6.19
#